data_AF-A0A645DR63-F1
#
_entry.id   AF-A0A645DR63-F1
#
_cell.length_a   1.000
_cell.length_b   1.000
_cell.length_c   1.000
_cell.angle_alpha   90.00
_cell.angle_beta   90.00
_cell.angle_gamma   90.00
#
_symmetry.space_group_name_H-M   'P 1'
#
loop_
_entity.id
_entity.type
_entity.pdbx_description
1 polymer ?
#
loop_
_entity_poly.entity_id
_entity_poly.type
_entity_poly.pdbx_seq_one_letter_code
_entity_poly.pdbx_strand_id
1 'polypeptide(L)'
;MTDCTNNLHSFRTNKTLQKKGVEKGCCRECRSSLVDWERIYKKDITDFDYLRDAFKLEMIRNVFWTIKQPDEKMKKYIHDKSPEQLEELVHKRLKTTLSKPKKENDWDGRQTPFDGNLINWAQHATGTCCRQCLEEWYGIGANSEISDSDYAYLGQVILQYISEKME
;
A
#
# COMPACT_ATOMS: atom_id res chain seq x y z
N MET A 1 5.61 -7.89 12.53
CA MET A 1 6.94 -7.74 13.14
C MET A 1 7.22 -6.25 13.23
N THR A 2 8.04 -5.82 14.16
CA THR A 2 8.38 -4.42 14.41
C THR A 2 9.85 -4.36 14.81
N ASP A 3 10.51 -3.27 14.48
CA ASP A 3 11.88 -2.94 14.89
C ASP A 3 11.90 -1.44 15.18
N CYS A 4 11.25 -1.08 16.29
CA CYS A 4 11.01 0.31 16.67
C CYS A 4 12.33 1.06 16.91
N THR A 5 13.39 0.34 17.31
CA THR A 5 14.75 0.88 17.52
C THR A 5 15.36 1.43 16.23
N ASN A 6 15.06 0.82 15.08
CA ASN A 6 15.49 1.28 13.77
C ASN A 6 14.40 2.08 13.02
N ASN A 7 13.43 2.63 13.75
CA ASN A 7 12.31 3.39 13.21
C ASN A 7 11.40 2.62 12.22
N LEU A 8 11.30 1.30 12.40
CA LEU A 8 10.45 0.41 11.60
C LEU A 8 9.27 -0.11 12.45
N HIS A 9 8.08 0.37 12.13
CA HIS A 9 6.88 0.22 12.94
C HIS A 9 5.82 -0.65 12.24
N SER A 10 4.72 -0.91 12.91
CA SER A 10 3.56 -1.56 12.33
C SER A 10 2.32 -0.94 12.96
N PHE A 11 1.53 -0.27 12.13
CA PHE A 11 0.43 0.59 12.57
C PHE A 11 -0.92 -0.13 12.60
N ARG A 12 -1.01 -1.27 11.92
CA ARG A 12 -2.15 -2.17 11.99
C ARG A 12 -2.37 -2.69 13.41
N THR A 13 -3.56 -2.41 13.93
CA THR A 13 -4.02 -2.93 15.22
C THR A 13 -5.06 -4.03 15.06
N ASN A 14 -5.42 -4.67 16.17
CA ASN A 14 -6.54 -5.62 16.23
C ASN A 14 -7.30 -5.42 17.54
N LYS A 15 -8.47 -6.04 17.67
CA LYS A 15 -9.33 -5.90 18.87
C LYS A 15 -8.59 -6.21 20.18
N THR A 16 -7.67 -7.17 20.18
CA THR A 16 -6.88 -7.53 21.37
C THR A 16 -5.91 -6.41 21.76
N LEU A 17 -5.22 -5.81 20.79
CA LEU A 17 -4.30 -4.69 21.02
C LEU A 17 -5.06 -3.43 21.46
N GLN A 18 -6.22 -3.15 20.85
CA GLN A 18 -7.08 -2.03 21.24
C GLN A 18 -7.55 -2.17 22.69
N LYS A 19 -7.95 -3.38 23.12
CA LYS A 19 -8.27 -3.66 24.53
C LYS A 19 -7.10 -3.46 25.49
N LYS A 20 -5.86 -3.54 24.99
CA LYS A 20 -4.63 -3.25 25.74
C LYS A 20 -4.22 -1.76 25.70
N GLY A 21 -5.09 -0.90 25.15
CA GLY A 21 -4.87 0.55 25.06
C GLY A 21 -4.00 0.99 23.88
N VAL A 22 -3.82 0.15 22.85
CA VAL A 22 -3.13 0.56 21.62
C VAL A 22 -4.15 1.23 20.69
N GLU A 23 -4.01 2.53 20.49
CA GLU A 23 -4.85 3.31 19.59
C GLU A 23 -4.65 2.92 18.12
N LYS A 24 -5.71 3.05 17.31
CA LYS A 24 -5.66 2.75 15.87
C LYS A 24 -4.70 3.73 15.19
N GLY A 25 -3.79 3.20 14.37
CA GLY A 25 -2.80 4.02 13.65
C GLY A 25 -1.52 4.30 14.43
N CYS A 26 -1.47 3.97 15.73
CA CYS A 26 -0.24 3.99 16.50
C CYS A 26 0.57 2.71 16.28
N CYS A 27 1.88 2.78 16.49
CA CYS A 27 2.73 1.59 16.45
C CYS A 27 2.23 0.56 17.47
N ARG A 28 2.02 -0.67 17.02
CA ARG A 28 1.46 -1.74 17.86
C ARG A 28 2.33 -2.16 19.05
N GLU A 29 3.61 -1.78 19.06
CA GLU A 29 4.58 -2.13 20.10
C GLU A 29 4.93 -0.92 20.98
N CYS A 30 5.55 0.12 20.42
CA CYS A 30 5.96 1.30 21.18
C CYS A 30 4.86 2.36 21.34
N ARG A 31 3.70 2.18 20.71
CA ARG A 31 2.52 3.07 20.77
C ARG A 31 2.74 4.49 20.24
N SER A 32 3.85 4.74 19.54
CA SER A 32 4.10 6.02 18.90
C SER A 32 3.06 6.32 17.82
N SER A 33 2.58 7.56 17.80
CA SER A 33 1.79 8.11 16.70
C SER A 33 2.72 8.89 15.79
N LEU A 34 3.18 8.24 14.73
CA LEU A 34 4.18 8.81 13.80
C LEU A 34 3.58 9.21 12.44
N VAL A 35 2.36 8.75 12.16
CA VAL A 35 1.67 8.96 10.90
C VAL A 35 0.46 9.85 11.17
N ASP A 36 0.37 10.94 10.41
CA ASP A 36 -0.79 11.82 10.34
C ASP A 36 -1.83 11.17 9.43
N TRP A 37 -2.68 10.35 10.04
CA TRP A 37 -3.73 9.63 9.32
C TRP A 37 -4.78 10.56 8.73
N GLU A 38 -5.06 11.71 9.36
CA GLU A 38 -6.00 12.69 8.83
C GLU A 38 -5.49 13.29 7.51
N ARG A 39 -4.18 13.56 7.44
CA ARG A 39 -3.51 13.99 6.20
C ARG A 39 -3.62 12.95 5.10
N ILE A 40 -3.34 11.68 5.40
CA ILE A 40 -3.42 10.60 4.40
C ILE A 40 -4.87 10.35 3.95
N TYR A 41 -5.85 10.39 4.85
CA TYR A 41 -7.24 10.10 4.52
C TYR A 41 -7.91 11.17 3.66
N LYS A 42 -7.29 12.35 3.48
CA LYS A 42 -7.68 13.33 2.46
C LYS A 42 -7.48 12.81 1.04
N LYS A 43 -6.60 11.81 0.85
CA LYS A 43 -6.29 11.19 -0.45
C LYS A 43 -5.87 12.24 -1.49
N ASP A 44 -5.01 13.16 -1.06
CA ASP A 44 -4.44 14.20 -1.92
C ASP A 44 -3.15 13.67 -2.57
N ILE A 45 -3.21 13.42 -3.87
CA ILE A 45 -2.05 12.91 -4.62
C ILE A 45 -0.90 13.91 -4.70
N THR A 46 -1.18 15.20 -4.54
CA THR A 46 -0.13 16.24 -4.56
C THR A 46 0.77 16.16 -3.33
N ASP A 47 0.31 15.44 -2.30
CA ASP A 47 1.01 15.20 -1.05
C ASP A 47 1.64 13.79 -0.98
N PHE A 48 1.96 13.22 -2.14
CA PHE A 48 2.51 11.87 -2.25
C PHE A 48 3.84 11.70 -1.50
N ASP A 49 4.68 12.74 -1.43
CA ASP A 49 5.95 12.70 -0.69
C ASP A 49 5.75 12.31 0.77
N TYR A 50 4.72 12.87 1.42
CA TYR A 50 4.38 12.52 2.80
C TYR A 50 3.93 11.06 2.90
N LEU A 51 3.05 10.62 2.00
CA LEU A 51 2.55 9.26 1.97
C LEU A 51 3.69 8.24 1.77
N ARG A 52 4.61 8.51 0.83
CA ARG A 52 5.83 7.73 0.61
C ARG A 52 6.64 7.61 1.89
N ASP A 53 6.93 8.72 2.54
CA ASP A 53 7.78 8.72 3.72
C ASP A 53 7.11 8.02 4.91
N ALA A 54 5.78 8.12 5.02
CA ALA A 54 5.00 7.32 5.96
C ALA A 54 5.11 5.82 5.67
N PHE A 55 5.05 5.38 4.40
CA PHE A 55 5.23 3.96 4.07
C PHE A 55 6.61 3.43 4.46
N LYS A 56 7.66 4.26 4.39
CA LYS A 56 9.02 3.88 4.82
C LYS A 56 9.09 3.60 6.33
N LEU A 57 8.20 4.17 7.13
CA LEU A 57 8.12 3.89 8.56
C LEU A 57 7.53 2.51 8.87
N GLU A 58 6.82 1.89 7.93
CA GLU A 58 6.20 0.59 8.19
C GLU A 58 7.10 -0.57 7.79
N MET A 59 7.40 -1.45 8.74
CA MET A 59 8.35 -2.57 8.60
C MET A 59 8.10 -3.41 7.35
N ILE A 60 6.84 -3.77 7.06
CA ILE A 60 6.53 -4.63 5.91
C ILE A 60 6.61 -3.91 4.57
N ARG A 61 6.52 -2.58 4.55
CA ARG A 61 6.55 -1.77 3.32
C ARG A 61 7.94 -1.17 3.07
N ASN A 62 8.71 -0.88 4.12
CA ASN A 62 10.03 -0.27 4.06
C ASN A 62 10.94 -0.95 3.02
N VAL A 63 11.01 -2.29 3.02
CA VAL A 63 11.84 -3.07 2.10
C VAL A 63 11.59 -2.73 0.62
N PHE A 64 10.36 -2.40 0.24
CA PHE A 64 10.03 -2.04 -1.14
C PHE A 64 10.55 -0.65 -1.52
N TRP A 65 10.61 0.26 -0.55
CA TRP A 65 11.09 1.62 -0.76
C TRP A 65 12.61 1.73 -0.66
N THR A 66 13.25 1.01 0.27
CA THR A 66 14.66 1.23 0.64
C THR A 66 15.64 0.20 0.08
N ILE A 67 15.22 -1.07 -0.04
CA ILE A 67 16.13 -2.19 -0.34
C ILE A 67 15.88 -2.74 -1.74
N LYS A 68 14.62 -3.00 -2.09
CA LYS A 68 14.26 -3.61 -3.36
C LYS A 68 14.45 -2.65 -4.52
N GLN A 69 15.12 -3.15 -5.55
CA GLN A 69 15.28 -2.51 -6.85
C GLN A 69 14.76 -3.42 -7.95
N PRO A 70 14.01 -2.89 -8.93
CA PRO A 70 13.51 -3.69 -10.03
C PRO A 70 14.68 -4.20 -10.88
N ASP A 71 14.61 -5.45 -11.29
CA ASP A 71 15.55 -6.01 -12.26
C ASP A 71 15.30 -5.46 -13.67
N GLU A 72 16.23 -5.72 -14.59
CA GLU A 72 16.16 -5.26 -15.98
C GLU A 72 14.90 -5.77 -16.72
N LYS A 73 14.39 -6.96 -16.36
CA LYS A 73 13.19 -7.51 -16.97
C LYS A 73 11.94 -6.74 -16.55
N MET A 74 11.84 -6.38 -15.27
CA MET A 74 10.77 -5.53 -14.74
C MET A 74 10.84 -4.13 -15.37
N LYS A 75 12.03 -3.52 -15.41
CA LYS A 75 12.23 -2.20 -16.01
C LYS A 75 11.81 -2.20 -17.48
N LYS A 76 12.30 -3.18 -18.25
CA LYS A 76 11.92 -3.34 -19.67
C LYS A 76 10.41 -3.52 -19.85
N TYR A 77 9.77 -4.35 -19.03
CA TYR A 77 8.32 -4.58 -19.13
C TYR A 77 7.51 -3.28 -19.01
N ILE A 78 7.91 -2.40 -18.09
CA ILE A 78 7.29 -1.09 -17.85
C ILE A 78 7.64 -0.11 -18.97
N HIS A 79 8.91 -0.04 -19.38
CA HIS A 79 9.36 0.80 -20.48
C HIS A 79 8.64 0.49 -21.81
N ASP A 80 8.32 -0.77 -22.07
CA ASP A 80 7.59 -1.23 -23.27
C ASP A 80 6.07 -0.90 -23.21
N LYS A 81 5.61 -0.04 -22.31
CA LYS A 81 4.20 0.39 -22.20
C LYS A 81 4.09 1.90 -22.36
N SER A 82 3.05 2.34 -23.08
CA SER A 82 2.63 3.74 -23.02
C SER A 82 2.05 4.07 -21.63
N PRO A 83 2.01 5.34 -21.24
CA PRO A 83 1.37 5.76 -19.99
C PRO A 83 -0.06 5.22 -19.84
N GLU A 84 -0.86 5.26 -20.91
CA GLU A 84 -2.25 4.81 -20.93
C GLU A 84 -2.35 3.29 -20.73
N GLN A 85 -1.47 2.53 -21.38
CA GLN A 85 -1.42 1.08 -21.22
C GLN A 85 -1.03 0.69 -19.79
N LEU A 86 -0.09 1.43 -19.18
CA LEU A 86 0.33 1.18 -17.81
C LEU A 86 -0.80 1.49 -16.83
N GLU A 87 -1.49 2.62 -17.00
CA GLU A 87 -2.67 2.98 -16.20
C GLU A 87 -3.77 1.91 -16.30
N GLU A 88 -4.08 1.44 -17.51
CA GLU A 88 -5.07 0.37 -17.73
C GLU A 88 -4.68 -0.92 -16.98
N LEU A 89 -3.40 -1.32 -17.06
CA LEU A 89 -2.88 -2.50 -16.37
C LEU A 89 -2.99 -2.36 -14.84
N VAL A 90 -2.68 -1.18 -14.30
CA VAL A 90 -2.78 -0.87 -12.87
C VAL A 90 -4.24 -0.93 -12.42
N HIS A 91 -5.16 -0.30 -13.14
CA HIS A 91 -6.60 -0.34 -12.83
C HIS A 91 -7.16 -1.76 -12.91
N LYS A 92 -6.81 -2.51 -13.96
CA LYS A 92 -7.19 -3.92 -14.11
C LYS A 92 -6.67 -4.75 -12.94
N ARG A 93 -5.43 -4.51 -12.51
CA ARG A 93 -4.83 -5.20 -11.37
C ARG A 93 -5.58 -4.89 -10.07
N LEU A 94 -5.85 -3.61 -9.78
CA LEU A 94 -6.62 -3.18 -8.61
C LEU A 94 -8.01 -3.82 -8.56
N LYS A 95 -8.77 -3.79 -9.68
CA LYS A 95 -10.09 -4.42 -9.75
C LYS A 95 -9.99 -5.94 -9.57
N THR A 96 -8.97 -6.59 -10.13
CA THR A 96 -8.75 -8.03 -9.95
C THR A 96 -8.50 -8.38 -8.47
N THR A 97 -7.68 -7.59 -7.77
CA THR A 97 -7.30 -7.88 -6.38
C THR A 97 -8.33 -7.44 -5.35
N LEU A 98 -9.07 -6.37 -5.61
CA LEU A 98 -9.86 -5.67 -4.58
C LEU A 98 -11.38 -5.64 -4.85
N SER A 99 -11.85 -6.09 -6.02
CA SER A 99 -13.28 -6.01 -6.39
C SER A 99 -14.20 -6.66 -5.36
N LYS A 100 -13.79 -7.80 -4.78
CA LYS A 100 -14.58 -8.48 -3.75
C LYS A 100 -14.33 -7.89 -2.36
N PRO A 101 -15.38 -7.66 -1.55
CA PRO A 101 -15.26 -7.43 -0.12
C PRO A 101 -14.43 -8.52 0.59
N LYS A 102 -13.74 -8.18 1.69
CA LYS A 102 -12.91 -9.15 2.44
C LYS A 102 -13.70 -10.40 2.86
N LYS A 103 -14.97 -10.24 3.26
CA LYS A 103 -15.88 -11.32 3.68
C LYS A 103 -16.26 -12.31 2.56
N GLU A 104 -16.06 -11.92 1.30
CA GLU A 104 -16.41 -12.71 0.10
C GLU A 104 -15.16 -13.25 -0.62
N ASN A 105 -13.97 -12.99 -0.10
CA ASN A 105 -12.71 -13.42 -0.67
C ASN A 105 -11.72 -13.91 0.41
N ASP A 106 -11.66 -15.22 0.60
CA ASP A 106 -10.74 -15.88 1.53
C ASP A 106 -9.26 -15.80 1.09
N TRP A 107 -9.01 -15.45 -0.17
CA TRP A 107 -7.67 -15.24 -0.70
C TRP A 107 -7.17 -13.81 -0.48
N ASP A 108 -8.04 -12.87 -0.10
CA ASP A 108 -7.63 -11.50 0.21
C ASP A 108 -6.66 -11.45 1.40
N GLY A 109 -5.54 -10.76 1.20
CA GLY A 109 -4.45 -10.69 2.18
C GLY A 109 -3.48 -11.87 2.14
N ARG A 110 -3.70 -12.87 1.27
CA ARG A 110 -2.64 -13.83 0.97
C ARG A 110 -1.55 -13.14 0.16
N GLN A 111 -0.33 -13.33 0.60
CA GLN A 111 0.85 -12.77 -0.04
C GLN A 111 0.94 -13.29 -1.48
N THR A 112 0.94 -12.38 -2.46
CA THR A 112 1.24 -12.73 -3.85
C THR A 112 2.76 -12.96 -3.93
N PRO A 113 3.25 -13.99 -4.66
CA PRO A 113 4.67 -14.16 -4.88
C PRO A 113 5.31 -12.86 -5.38
N PHE A 114 6.48 -12.54 -4.85
CA PHE A 114 7.18 -11.29 -5.16
C PHE A 114 7.88 -11.29 -6.52
N ASP A 115 7.75 -12.35 -7.31
CA ASP A 115 8.56 -12.52 -8.51
C ASP A 115 7.90 -11.88 -9.76
N GLY A 116 8.71 -11.13 -10.50
CA GLY A 116 8.53 -10.85 -11.92
C GLY A 116 7.60 -9.70 -12.36
N ASN A 117 6.95 -8.94 -11.46
CA ASN A 117 6.10 -7.82 -11.87
C ASN A 117 6.15 -6.62 -10.92
N LEU A 118 6.60 -5.47 -11.43
CA LEU A 118 6.74 -4.23 -10.66
C LEU A 118 5.39 -3.68 -10.16
N ILE A 119 4.28 -3.92 -10.86
CA ILE A 119 2.93 -3.53 -10.41
C ILE A 119 2.57 -4.27 -9.11
N ASN A 120 2.96 -5.55 -8.99
CA ASN A 120 2.72 -6.29 -7.75
C ASN A 120 3.53 -5.73 -6.59
N TRP A 121 4.78 -5.33 -6.84
CA TRP A 121 5.61 -4.64 -5.84
C TRP A 121 4.97 -3.33 -5.43
N ALA A 122 4.52 -2.54 -6.40
CA ALA A 122 3.86 -1.27 -6.14
C ALA A 122 2.62 -1.46 -5.25
N GLN A 123 1.82 -2.52 -5.47
CA GLN A 123 0.68 -2.79 -4.61
C GLN A 123 1.06 -3.06 -3.15
N HIS A 124 2.13 -3.83 -2.92
CA HIS A 124 2.62 -4.09 -1.57
C HIS A 124 3.25 -2.84 -0.94
N ALA A 125 4.08 -2.12 -1.69
CA ALA A 125 4.74 -0.90 -1.27
C ALA A 125 3.76 0.19 -0.83
N THR A 126 2.62 0.27 -1.51
CA THR A 126 1.62 1.32 -1.34
C THR A 126 0.39 0.87 -0.53
N GLY A 127 0.38 -0.33 0.04
CA GLY A 127 -0.77 -0.80 0.82
C GLY A 127 -2.07 -0.96 0.02
N THR A 128 -1.97 -1.26 -1.27
CA THR A 128 -3.12 -1.47 -2.19
C THR A 128 -3.27 -2.94 -2.61
N CYS A 129 -2.58 -3.85 -1.92
CA CYS A 129 -2.55 -5.28 -2.23
C CYS A 129 -3.74 -6.09 -1.68
N CYS A 130 -4.45 -5.59 -0.68
CA CYS A 130 -5.62 -6.25 -0.09
C CYS A 130 -6.55 -5.27 0.63
N ARG A 131 -7.77 -5.72 0.94
CA ARG A 131 -8.79 -4.92 1.62
C ARG A 131 -8.37 -4.43 3.00
N GLN A 132 -7.60 -5.22 3.74
CA GLN A 132 -7.11 -4.82 5.06
C GLN A 132 -6.08 -3.68 4.98
N CYS A 133 -5.22 -3.69 3.96
CA CYS A 133 -4.28 -2.60 3.75
C CYS A 133 -5.00 -1.32 3.32
N LEU A 134 -6.09 -1.45 2.53
CA LEU A 134 -6.92 -0.30 2.17
C LEU A 134 -7.60 0.36 3.38
N GLU A 135 -8.11 -0.46 4.29
CA GLU A 135 -8.76 0.03 5.51
C GLU A 135 -7.78 0.75 6.45
N GLU A 136 -6.53 0.27 6.49
CA GLU A 136 -5.47 0.87 7.28
C GLU A 136 -5.02 2.21 6.69
N TRP A 137 -4.56 2.19 5.44
CA TRP A 137 -3.87 3.32 4.83
C TRP A 137 -4.77 4.35 4.17
N TYR A 138 -5.96 3.95 3.71
CA TYR A 138 -6.83 4.84 2.93
C TYR A 138 -8.20 5.02 3.58
N GLY A 139 -8.44 4.41 4.75
CA GLY A 139 -9.72 4.47 5.45
C GLY A 139 -10.88 3.81 4.68
N ILE A 140 -10.60 3.06 3.62
CA ILE A 140 -11.63 2.38 2.82
C ILE A 140 -11.96 1.06 3.51
N GLY A 141 -13.15 0.97 4.10
CA GLY A 141 -13.57 -0.20 4.89
C GLY A 141 -13.38 -1.51 4.14
N ALA A 142 -12.87 -2.55 4.82
CA ALA A 142 -12.47 -3.80 4.18
C ALA A 142 -13.64 -4.56 3.52
N ASN A 143 -14.88 -4.25 3.91
CA ASN A 143 -16.10 -4.81 3.34
C ASN A 143 -16.97 -3.79 2.59
N SER A 144 -16.52 -2.54 2.47
CA SER A 144 -17.23 -1.48 1.77
C SER A 144 -16.96 -1.55 0.27
N GLU A 145 -17.86 -1.02 -0.54
CA GLU A 145 -17.56 -0.79 -1.96
C GLU A 145 -16.42 0.23 -2.11
N ILE A 146 -15.64 0.10 -3.18
CA ILE A 146 -14.56 1.03 -3.51
C ILE A 146 -15.11 1.92 -4.63
N SER A 147 -15.15 3.23 -4.38
CA SER A 147 -15.61 4.21 -5.37
C SER A 147 -14.66 4.27 -6.56
N ASP A 148 -15.14 4.74 -7.72
CA ASP A 148 -14.25 4.92 -8.88
C ASP A 148 -13.21 6.02 -8.64
N SER A 149 -13.53 7.04 -7.85
CA SER A 149 -12.54 8.04 -7.39
C SER A 149 -11.45 7.42 -6.50
N ASP A 150 -11.81 6.47 -5.64
CA ASP A 150 -10.82 5.74 -4.85
C ASP A 150 -9.95 4.88 -5.75
N TYR A 151 -10.53 4.15 -6.71
CA TYR A 151 -9.73 3.37 -7.67
C TYR A 151 -8.74 4.24 -8.45
N ALA A 152 -9.18 5.40 -8.92
CA ALA A 152 -8.33 6.35 -9.63
C ALA A 152 -7.17 6.85 -8.74
N TYR A 153 -7.47 7.26 -7.50
CA TYR A 153 -6.44 7.68 -6.55
C TYR A 153 -5.42 6.57 -6.26
N LEU A 154 -5.89 5.35 -5.96
CA LEU A 154 -5.02 4.20 -5.71
C LEU A 154 -4.16 3.86 -6.93
N GLY A 155 -4.71 4.03 -8.13
CA GLY A 155 -3.99 3.88 -9.40
C GLY A 155 -2.83 4.88 -9.51
N GLN A 156 -3.10 6.16 -9.24
CA GLN A 156 -2.07 7.20 -9.25
C GLN A 156 -0.97 6.93 -8.23
N VAL A 157 -1.31 6.49 -7.01
CA VAL A 157 -0.32 6.14 -5.98
C VAL A 157 0.59 5.00 -6.43
N ILE A 158 0.04 3.98 -7.11
CA ILE A 158 0.84 2.89 -7.70
C ILE A 158 1.76 3.42 -8.81
N LEU A 159 1.25 4.28 -9.70
CA LEU A 159 2.02 4.85 -10.80
C LEU A 159 3.19 5.71 -10.30
N GLN A 160 2.98 6.49 -9.24
CA GLN A 160 4.03 7.29 -8.60
C GLN A 160 5.17 6.41 -8.06
N TYR A 161 4.84 5.31 -7.35
CA TYR A 161 5.86 4.34 -6.92
C TYR A 161 6.63 3.75 -8.10
N ILE A 162 5.92 3.37 -9.18
CA ILE A 162 6.57 2.83 -10.38
C ILE A 162 7.52 3.86 -10.97
N SER A 163 7.10 5.12 -11.11
CA SER A 163 7.95 6.20 -11.61
C SER A 163 9.24 6.34 -10.80
N GLU A 164 9.16 6.43 -9.47
CA GLU A 164 10.35 6.53 -8.59
C GLU A 164 11.30 5.32 -8.70
N LYS A 165 10.77 4.13 -9.01
CA LYS A 165 11.61 2.92 -9.18
C LYS A 165 12.21 2.77 -10.57
N MET A 166 11.78 3.59 -11.51
CA MET A 166 12.28 3.62 -12.89
C MET A 166 13.34 4.71 -13.10
N GLU A 167 13.47 5.65 -12.15
CA GLU A 167 14.59 6.61 -12.05
C GLU A 167 15.90 5.90 -11.65
#